data_AF-A0A382L7A9-F1
#
_entry.id   AF-A0A382L7A9-F1
#
_cell.length_a   1.000
_cell.length_b   1.000
_cell.length_c   1.000
_cell.angle_alpha   90.00
_cell.angle_beta   90.00
_cell.angle_gamma   90.00
#
_symmetry.space_group_name_H-M   'P 1'
#
loop_
_entity.id
_entity.type
_entity.pdbx_description
1 polymer ?
#
loop_
_entity_poly.entity_id
_entity_poly.type
_entity_poly.pdbx_seq_one_letter_code
_entity_poly.pdbx_strand_id
1 'polypeptide(L)'
;MRLNQIHKITASEFVADRHYSAVMPKLTKYYLGCFVEEEMVGVITFGWGTRPKHTIQALFPELDTKDYYEIGKMCMDDEMPRNSESQLLSLSVKWLRANTDIKYLFTWADGIVGKPGYVYQAANFLYGGHSITDTYVTEKGEKVHPRTIQGILPNEDGLKYGHRPNFEQLKELKLSRVKGKQFRYIYPMSKKY
;
A
#
# COMPACT_ATOMS: atom_id res chain seq x y z
N MET A 1 -6.32 -18.21 -13.64
CA MET A 1 -5.50 -17.68 -12.54
C MET A 1 -5.80 -18.43 -11.25
N ARG A 2 -4.77 -18.80 -10.48
CA ARG A 2 -4.84 -19.44 -9.16
C ARG A 2 -4.08 -18.59 -8.13
N LEU A 3 -4.62 -18.41 -6.93
CA LEU A 3 -3.89 -17.80 -5.81
C LEU A 3 -3.38 -18.86 -4.85
N ASN A 4 -2.09 -18.79 -4.50
CA ASN A 4 -1.48 -19.63 -3.48
C ASN A 4 -0.61 -18.81 -2.54
N GLN A 5 -0.48 -19.28 -1.30
CA GLN A 5 0.53 -18.73 -0.41
C GLN A 5 1.93 -19.04 -0.97
N ILE A 6 2.81 -18.05 -0.88
CA ILE A 6 4.21 -18.13 -1.28
C ILE A 6 5.11 -17.67 -0.14
N HIS A 7 6.40 -17.99 -0.22
CA HIS A 7 7.36 -17.54 0.78
C HIS A 7 7.59 -16.02 0.68
N LYS A 8 7.83 -15.36 1.82
CA LYS A 8 8.04 -13.91 1.90
C LYS A 8 9.19 -13.41 1.00
N ILE A 9 10.22 -14.24 0.80
CA ILE A 9 11.39 -13.89 -0.01
C ILE A 9 10.96 -13.81 -1.47
N THR A 10 10.33 -14.86 -2.00
CA THR A 10 9.78 -14.91 -3.36
C THR A 10 8.85 -13.73 -3.64
N ALA A 11 7.96 -13.39 -2.69
CA ALA A 11 7.09 -12.24 -2.83
C ALA A 11 7.85 -10.90 -2.85
N SER A 12 8.91 -10.79 -2.06
CA SER A 12 9.71 -9.56 -1.96
C SER A 12 10.56 -9.33 -3.20
N GLU A 13 11.15 -10.39 -3.75
CA GLU A 13 11.90 -10.36 -5.02
C GLU A 13 10.98 -9.92 -6.17
N PHE A 14 9.84 -10.58 -6.32
CA PHE A 14 8.88 -10.22 -7.38
C PHE A 14 8.39 -8.77 -7.28
N VAL A 15 8.10 -8.29 -6.07
CA VAL A 15 7.68 -6.90 -5.83
C VAL A 15 8.80 -5.90 -6.07
N ALA A 16 10.05 -6.24 -5.75
CA ALA A 16 11.19 -5.34 -5.96
C ALA A 16 11.40 -5.04 -7.46
N ASP A 17 11.20 -6.04 -8.31
CA ASP A 17 11.42 -5.92 -9.76
C ASP A 17 10.29 -5.17 -10.47
N ARG A 18 9.04 -5.29 -9.98
CA ARG A 18 7.84 -4.85 -10.71
C ARG A 18 7.06 -3.71 -10.06
N HIS A 19 7.10 -3.59 -8.74
CA HIS A 19 6.31 -2.59 -8.04
C HIS A 19 7.10 -1.29 -7.87
N TYR A 20 6.49 -0.15 -8.19
CA TYR A 20 7.08 1.19 -8.02
C TYR A 20 7.54 1.54 -6.59
N SER A 21 7.16 0.72 -5.61
CA SER A 21 7.59 0.79 -4.22
C SER A 21 8.02 -0.60 -3.76
N ALA A 22 9.31 -0.88 -3.80
CA ALA A 22 9.89 -2.18 -3.47
C ALA A 22 9.82 -2.54 -1.96
N VAL A 23 9.57 -1.55 -1.09
CA VAL A 23 9.62 -1.76 0.36
C VAL A 23 8.35 -2.45 0.87
N MET A 24 8.50 -3.70 1.31
CA MET A 24 7.43 -4.48 1.94
C MET A 24 6.99 -3.94 3.31
N PRO A 25 5.68 -3.90 3.62
CA PRO A 25 5.21 -3.57 4.96
C PRO A 25 5.67 -4.58 6.02
N LYS A 26 6.16 -4.10 7.16
CA LYS A 26 6.67 -4.94 8.25
C LYS A 26 5.62 -5.86 8.88
N LEU A 27 4.35 -5.43 8.90
CA LEU A 27 3.24 -6.17 9.51
C LEU A 27 2.47 -7.00 8.48
N THR A 28 3.11 -7.41 7.39
CA THR A 28 2.53 -8.34 6.41
C THR A 28 2.33 -9.71 7.07
N LYS A 29 1.16 -10.30 6.86
CA LYS A 29 0.77 -11.61 7.39
C LYS A 29 0.67 -12.68 6.31
N TYR A 30 0.13 -12.32 5.16
CA TYR A 30 -0.07 -13.24 4.04
C TYR A 30 0.62 -12.72 2.80
N TYR A 31 1.30 -13.62 2.11
CA TYR A 31 1.97 -13.39 0.84
C TYR A 31 1.36 -14.37 -0.16
N LEU A 32 0.62 -13.86 -1.14
CA LEU A 32 0.01 -14.69 -2.16
C LEU A 32 0.63 -14.41 -3.54
N GLY A 33 0.97 -15.49 -4.25
CA GLY A 33 1.32 -15.46 -5.66
C GLY A 33 0.10 -15.80 -6.52
N CYS A 34 -0.07 -15.07 -7.62
CA CYS A 34 -1.06 -15.31 -8.65
C CYS A 34 -0.41 -16.08 -9.79
N PHE A 35 -0.96 -17.24 -10.14
CA PHE A 35 -0.40 -18.14 -11.12
C PHE A 35 -1.32 -18.31 -12.32
N VAL A 36 -0.75 -18.27 -13.52
CA VAL A 36 -1.38 -18.74 -14.76
C VAL A 36 -0.61 -19.98 -15.16
N GLU A 37 -1.31 -21.12 -15.24
CA GLU A 37 -0.66 -22.43 -15.37
C GLU A 37 0.35 -22.65 -14.21
N GLU A 38 1.64 -22.76 -14.51
CA GLU A 38 2.72 -22.91 -13.52
C GLU A 38 3.53 -21.62 -13.30
N GLU A 39 3.25 -20.58 -14.07
CA GLU A 39 3.99 -19.31 -14.01
C GLU A 39 3.38 -18.34 -12.99
N MET A 40 4.22 -17.73 -12.16
CA MET A 40 3.80 -16.71 -11.19
C MET A 40 3.77 -15.34 -11.86
N VAL A 41 2.56 -14.87 -12.18
CA VAL A 41 2.33 -13.64 -12.94
C VAL A 41 1.94 -12.43 -12.08
N GLY A 42 1.95 -12.59 -10.75
CA GLY A 42 1.57 -11.52 -9.85
C GLY A 42 1.73 -11.85 -8.38
N VAL A 43 1.78 -10.82 -7.54
CA VAL A 43 1.86 -10.91 -6.09
C VAL A 43 0.88 -9.95 -5.45
N ILE A 44 0.22 -10.42 -4.39
CA ILE A 44 -0.57 -9.59 -3.49
C ILE A 44 -0.30 -9.96 -2.03
N THR A 45 -0.19 -8.95 -1.17
CA THR A 45 0.09 -9.14 0.26
C THR A 45 -0.96 -8.52 1.15
N PHE A 46 -1.23 -9.16 2.28
CA PHE A 46 -2.20 -8.71 3.28
C PHE A 46 -1.58 -8.64 4.66
N GLY A 47 -1.94 -7.63 5.43
CA GLY A 47 -1.50 -7.45 6.81
C GLY A 47 -1.94 -6.09 7.30
N TRP A 48 -1.01 -5.31 7.85
CA TRP A 48 -1.31 -3.94 8.25
C TRP A 48 -0.24 -2.93 7.84
N GLY A 49 -0.67 -1.68 7.68
CA GLY A 49 0.21 -0.53 7.58
C GLY A 49 0.87 -0.13 8.92
N THR A 50 1.39 1.10 8.98
CA THR A 50 2.21 1.56 10.10
C THR A 50 1.44 1.90 11.38
N ARG A 51 0.17 2.31 11.25
CA ARG A 51 -0.71 2.68 12.38
C ARG A 51 -2.04 1.94 12.29
N PRO A 52 -2.06 0.61 12.46
CA PRO A 52 -3.22 -0.21 12.12
C PRO A 52 -4.52 0.26 12.80
N LYS A 53 -4.46 0.49 14.12
CA LYS A 53 -5.62 0.94 14.90
C LYS A 53 -6.17 2.29 14.44
N HIS A 54 -5.29 3.25 14.17
CA HIS A 54 -5.70 4.58 13.70
C HIS A 54 -6.30 4.54 12.29
N THR A 55 -5.80 3.67 11.42
CA THR A 55 -6.31 3.53 10.05
C THR A 55 -7.77 3.10 10.04
N ILE A 56 -8.11 2.03 10.78
CA ILE A 56 -9.49 1.54 10.79
C ILE A 56 -10.43 2.46 11.57
N GLN A 57 -9.98 3.01 12.71
CA GLN A 57 -10.79 3.92 13.53
C GLN A 57 -11.07 5.27 12.86
N ALA A 58 -10.26 5.67 11.88
CA ALA A 58 -10.54 6.85 11.07
C ALA A 58 -11.75 6.65 10.12
N LEU A 59 -12.12 5.41 9.84
CA LEU A 59 -13.31 5.06 9.05
C LEU A 59 -14.47 4.61 9.95
N PHE A 60 -14.16 3.82 10.98
CA PHE A 60 -15.11 3.18 11.87
C PHE A 60 -14.56 3.20 13.32
N PRO A 61 -14.91 4.21 14.14
CA PRO A 61 -14.35 4.40 15.48
C PRO A 61 -14.43 3.19 16.42
N GLU A 62 -15.43 2.33 16.21
CA GLU A 62 -15.74 1.14 16.99
C GLU A 62 -14.94 -0.12 16.62
N LEU A 63 -14.25 -0.12 15.47
CA LEU A 63 -13.48 -1.28 15.00
C LEU A 63 -12.04 -1.28 15.51
N ASP A 64 -11.41 -2.46 15.50
CA ASP A 64 -10.02 -2.66 15.90
C ASP A 64 -9.22 -3.40 14.81
N THR A 65 -7.92 -3.56 15.04
CA THR A 65 -6.95 -4.12 14.09
C THR A 65 -7.29 -5.53 13.62
N LYS A 66 -7.97 -6.33 14.45
CA LYS A 66 -8.44 -7.67 14.07
C LYS A 66 -9.55 -7.67 13.02
N ASP A 67 -10.28 -6.57 12.88
CA ASP A 67 -11.47 -6.48 12.03
C ASP A 67 -11.12 -6.25 10.56
N TYR A 68 -9.84 -6.03 10.24
CA TYR A 68 -9.45 -5.71 8.87
C TYR A 68 -8.03 -6.15 8.52
N TYR A 69 -7.80 -6.34 7.22
CA TYR A 69 -6.45 -6.33 6.64
C TYR A 69 -6.32 -5.22 5.61
N GLU A 70 -5.07 -4.80 5.41
CA GLU A 70 -4.64 -3.85 4.39
C GLU A 70 -3.92 -4.60 3.25
N ILE A 71 -4.23 -4.24 2.00
CA ILE A 71 -3.43 -4.63 0.83
C ILE A 71 -2.09 -3.87 0.92
N GLY A 72 -1.01 -4.58 1.24
CA GLY A 72 0.30 -3.97 1.44
C GLY A 72 1.06 -3.71 0.14
N LYS A 73 1.01 -4.70 -0.75
CA LYS A 73 1.58 -4.68 -2.10
C LYS A 73 0.68 -5.46 -3.03
N MET A 74 0.57 -4.97 -4.26
CA MET A 74 -0.10 -5.65 -5.35
C MET A 74 0.59 -5.27 -6.66
N CYS A 75 1.12 -6.24 -7.38
CA CYS A 75 1.65 -6.06 -8.73
C CYS A 75 1.41 -7.32 -9.55
N MET A 76 1.34 -7.14 -10.87
CA MET A 76 1.26 -8.22 -11.85
C MET A 76 2.28 -7.95 -12.94
N ASP A 77 2.60 -8.96 -13.74
CA ASP A 77 3.39 -8.78 -14.96
C ASP A 77 2.67 -7.86 -15.95
N ASP A 78 3.45 -7.00 -16.62
CA ASP A 78 2.93 -6.06 -17.62
C ASP A 78 2.36 -6.78 -18.86
N GLU A 79 2.76 -8.03 -19.09
CA GLU A 79 2.22 -8.89 -20.15
C GLU A 79 0.78 -9.36 -19.87
N MET A 80 0.31 -9.21 -18.63
CA MET A 80 -1.03 -9.65 -18.27
C MET A 80 -2.10 -8.80 -18.95
N PRO A 81 -3.17 -9.42 -19.50
CA PRO A 81 -4.22 -8.68 -20.17
C PRO A 81 -4.90 -7.65 -19.27
N ARG A 82 -5.51 -6.63 -19.88
CA ARG A 82 -6.30 -5.62 -19.16
C ARG A 82 -7.35 -6.28 -18.25
N ASN A 83 -7.51 -5.72 -17.05
CA ASN A 83 -8.40 -6.18 -15.98
C ASN A 83 -7.88 -7.38 -15.16
N SER A 84 -6.66 -7.86 -15.41
CA SER A 84 -6.07 -8.95 -14.62
C SER A 84 -5.95 -8.58 -13.14
N GLU A 85 -5.65 -7.33 -12.80
CA GLU A 85 -5.54 -6.88 -11.41
C GLU A 85 -6.91 -6.86 -10.71
N SER A 86 -7.98 -6.51 -11.41
CA SER A 86 -9.35 -6.59 -10.88
C SER A 86 -9.78 -8.05 -10.66
N GLN A 87 -9.34 -8.97 -11.52
CA GLN A 87 -9.55 -10.41 -11.33
C GLN A 87 -8.72 -10.93 -10.14
N LEU A 88 -7.47 -10.48 -9.98
CA LEU A 88 -6.62 -10.78 -8.82
C LEU A 88 -7.29 -10.31 -7.52
N LEU A 89 -7.84 -9.10 -7.48
CA LEU A 89 -8.62 -8.61 -6.33
C LEU A 89 -9.84 -9.49 -6.05
N SER A 90 -10.57 -9.90 -7.09
CA SER A 90 -11.73 -10.77 -6.95
C SER A 90 -11.37 -12.15 -6.37
N LEU A 91 -10.26 -12.75 -6.84
CA LEU A 91 -9.72 -14.00 -6.29
C LEU A 91 -9.23 -13.81 -4.85
N SER A 92 -8.61 -12.67 -4.57
CA SER A 92 -8.10 -12.33 -3.24
C SER A 92 -9.21 -12.23 -2.20
N VAL A 93 -10.32 -11.57 -2.55
CA VAL A 93 -11.50 -11.51 -1.68
C VAL A 93 -12.05 -12.90 -1.40
N LYS A 94 -12.13 -13.78 -2.41
CA LYS A 94 -12.56 -15.18 -2.20
C LYS A 94 -11.62 -15.92 -1.26
N TRP A 95 -10.31 -15.76 -1.46
CA TRP A 95 -9.30 -16.38 -0.60
C TRP A 95 -9.39 -15.90 0.84
N LEU A 96 -9.48 -14.58 1.06
CA LEU A 96 -9.60 -13.98 2.39
C LEU A 96 -10.86 -14.46 3.12
N ARG A 97 -12.01 -14.54 2.44
CA ARG A 97 -13.25 -15.07 3.01
C ARG A 97 -13.12 -16.52 3.48
N ALA A 98 -12.29 -17.32 2.83
CA ALA A 98 -12.11 -18.72 3.16
C ALA A 98 -11.05 -18.96 4.26
N ASN A 99 -10.17 -17.98 4.51
CA ASN A 99 -8.98 -18.17 5.36
C ASN A 99 -8.91 -17.20 6.54
N THR A 100 -9.83 -16.24 6.65
CA THR A 100 -9.78 -15.16 7.65
C THR A 100 -11.19 -14.72 8.04
N ASP A 101 -11.33 -14.17 9.25
CA ASP A 101 -12.59 -13.65 9.78
C ASP A 101 -12.65 -12.10 9.78
N ILE A 102 -11.82 -11.45 8.96
CA ILE A 102 -11.83 -9.99 8.86
C ILE A 102 -13.17 -9.50 8.30
N LYS A 103 -13.61 -8.32 8.78
CA LYS A 103 -14.85 -7.67 8.31
C LYS A 103 -14.60 -6.82 7.07
N TYR A 104 -13.39 -6.25 6.95
CA TYR A 104 -13.05 -5.33 5.87
C TYR A 104 -11.67 -5.59 5.26
N LEU A 105 -11.56 -5.39 3.95
CA LEU A 105 -10.30 -5.28 3.24
C LEU A 105 -10.05 -3.82 2.88
N PHE A 106 -8.97 -3.25 3.38
CA PHE A 106 -8.60 -1.85 3.22
C PHE A 106 -7.41 -1.71 2.26
N THR A 107 -7.27 -0.56 1.60
CA THR A 107 -6.08 -0.22 0.82
C THR A 107 -5.92 1.29 0.63
N TRP A 108 -4.67 1.72 0.44
CA TRP A 108 -4.33 3.07 0.01
C TRP A 108 -4.09 3.12 -1.49
N ALA A 109 -4.46 4.23 -2.13
CA ALA A 109 -4.04 4.57 -3.47
C ALA A 109 -3.24 5.88 -3.48
N ASP A 110 -2.06 5.84 -4.08
CA ASP A 110 -1.12 6.95 -4.12
C ASP A 110 -1.47 7.94 -5.25
N GLY A 111 -2.39 8.86 -4.95
CA GLY A 111 -2.75 9.96 -5.85
C GLY A 111 -1.59 10.88 -6.20
N ILE A 112 -0.55 10.94 -5.34
CA ILE A 112 0.66 11.73 -5.60
C ILE A 112 1.44 11.28 -6.85
N VAL A 113 1.31 10.01 -7.27
CA VAL A 113 1.92 9.48 -8.50
C VAL A 113 0.89 9.29 -9.61
N GLY A 114 -0.24 10.00 -9.56
CA GLY A 114 -1.29 9.90 -10.57
C GLY A 114 -2.05 8.58 -10.57
N LYS A 115 -1.98 7.80 -9.48
CA LYS A 115 -2.68 6.51 -9.33
C LYS A 115 -3.82 6.66 -8.30
N PRO A 116 -4.99 7.22 -8.68
CA PRO A 116 -6.07 7.48 -7.74
C PRO A 116 -6.80 6.23 -7.27
N GLY A 117 -6.45 5.04 -7.78
CA GLY A 117 -7.06 3.77 -7.38
C GLY A 117 -8.12 3.24 -8.33
N TYR A 118 -7.99 3.46 -9.64
CA TYR A 118 -8.94 2.97 -10.65
C TYR A 118 -9.24 1.47 -10.54
N VAL A 119 -8.22 0.66 -10.25
CA VAL A 119 -8.37 -0.80 -10.04
C VAL A 119 -9.30 -1.11 -8.86
N TYR A 120 -9.22 -0.35 -7.77
CA TYR A 120 -10.08 -0.54 -6.59
C TYR A 120 -11.51 -0.09 -6.88
N GLN A 121 -11.68 1.01 -7.62
CA GLN A 121 -12.99 1.47 -8.08
C GLN A 121 -13.66 0.42 -8.98
N ALA A 122 -12.91 -0.14 -9.94
CA ALA A 122 -13.38 -1.19 -10.83
C ALA A 122 -13.70 -2.51 -10.09
N ALA A 123 -13.01 -2.78 -8.97
CA ALA A 123 -13.24 -3.94 -8.12
C ALA A 123 -14.32 -3.74 -7.04
N ASN A 124 -15.14 -2.69 -7.16
CA ASN A 124 -16.22 -2.35 -6.22
C ASN A 124 -15.76 -2.04 -4.79
N PHE A 125 -14.55 -1.51 -4.60
CA PHE A 125 -14.19 -0.91 -3.31
C PHE A 125 -14.93 0.40 -3.12
N LEU A 126 -15.39 0.64 -1.90
CA LEU A 126 -16.00 1.89 -1.49
C LEU A 126 -14.91 2.92 -1.23
N TYR A 127 -15.15 4.16 -1.67
CA TYR A 127 -14.24 5.27 -1.41
C TYR A 127 -14.39 5.78 0.01
N GLY A 128 -13.29 5.74 0.78
CA GLY A 128 -13.23 6.14 2.20
C GLY A 128 -12.62 7.54 2.42
N GLY A 129 -12.66 8.41 1.42
CA GLY A 129 -12.03 9.73 1.49
C GLY A 129 -10.52 9.71 1.22
N HIS A 130 -9.82 10.77 1.62
CA HIS A 130 -8.38 10.91 1.40
C HIS A 130 -7.68 11.59 2.56
N SER A 131 -6.35 11.53 2.56
CA SER A 131 -5.48 12.39 3.36
C SER A 131 -4.51 13.14 2.46
N ILE A 132 -4.04 14.29 2.91
CA ILE A 132 -2.93 14.98 2.25
C ILE A 132 -1.65 14.37 2.79
N THR A 133 -0.85 13.83 1.88
CA THR A 133 0.50 13.34 2.15
C THR A 133 1.51 14.19 1.40
N ASP A 134 2.76 14.09 1.80
CA ASP A 134 3.86 14.79 1.15
C ASP A 134 5.07 13.88 0.95
N THR A 135 5.79 14.13 -0.13
CA THR A 135 7.06 13.48 -0.45
C THR A 135 8.05 14.53 -0.90
N TYR A 136 9.33 14.20 -0.82
CA TYR A 136 10.38 15.01 -1.42
C TYR A 136 10.77 14.43 -2.77
N VAL A 137 11.22 15.29 -3.68
CA VAL A 137 11.65 14.92 -5.02
C VAL A 137 13.01 15.57 -5.30
N THR A 138 13.98 14.81 -5.76
CA THR A 138 15.30 15.34 -6.18
C THR A 138 15.17 16.12 -7.48
N GLU A 139 16.18 16.91 -7.85
CA GLU A 139 16.23 17.58 -9.17
C GLU A 139 16.12 16.60 -10.35
N LYS A 140 16.50 15.33 -10.14
CA LYS A 140 16.39 14.25 -11.13
C LYS A 140 15.00 13.61 -11.19
N GLY A 141 14.05 14.07 -10.38
CA GLY A 141 12.69 13.51 -10.32
C GLY A 141 12.54 12.29 -9.41
N GLU A 142 13.56 11.93 -8.64
CA GLU A 142 13.53 10.73 -7.79
C GLU A 142 12.76 11.00 -6.50
N LYS A 143 11.85 10.10 -6.14
CA LYS A 143 11.02 10.24 -4.93
C LYS A 143 11.83 9.88 -3.69
N VAL A 144 11.92 10.81 -2.75
CA VAL A 144 12.55 10.62 -1.43
C VAL A 144 11.48 10.60 -0.34
N HIS A 145 11.41 9.48 0.39
CA HIS A 145 10.47 9.32 1.49
C HIS A 145 10.84 10.26 2.65
N PRO A 146 9.87 10.92 3.31
CA PRO A 146 10.19 11.85 4.40
C PRO A 146 11.04 11.28 5.53
N ARG A 147 10.85 9.99 5.83
CA ARG A 147 11.62 9.29 6.87
C ARG A 147 13.12 9.16 6.53
N THR A 148 13.47 9.13 5.25
CA THR A 148 14.88 9.16 4.82
C THR A 148 15.49 10.52 5.16
N ILE A 149 14.77 11.61 4.90
CA ILE A 149 15.24 12.96 5.23
C ILE A 149 15.40 13.15 6.73
N GLN A 150 14.46 12.63 7.53
CA GLN A 150 14.55 12.68 8.99
C GLN A 150 15.77 11.95 9.57
N GLY A 151 16.37 11.02 8.83
CA GLY A 151 17.63 10.36 9.23
C GLY A 151 18.89 11.11 8.79
N ILE A 152 18.77 12.04 7.84
CA ILE A 152 19.89 12.87 7.34
C ILE A 152 20.01 14.16 8.16
N LEU A 153 18.87 14.73 8.57
CA LEU A 153 18.86 15.96 9.35
C LEU A 153 19.28 15.70 10.82
N PRO A 154 20.11 16.58 11.40
CA PRO A 154 20.49 16.47 12.80
C PRO A 154 19.24 16.62 13.69
N ASN A 155 19.13 15.72 14.67
CA ASN A 155 18.05 15.68 15.64
C ASN A 155 18.55 16.18 16.99
N GLU A 156 18.98 17.44 17.01
CA GLU A 156 19.63 18.08 18.17
C GLU A 156 18.68 18.17 19.37
N ASP A 157 17.37 18.25 19.10
CA ASP A 157 16.30 18.31 20.12
C ASP A 157 15.99 16.94 20.76
N GLY A 158 16.67 15.86 20.35
CA GLY A 158 16.47 14.52 20.93
C GLY A 158 15.06 13.95 20.71
N LEU A 159 14.32 14.44 19.70
CA LEU A 159 12.96 14.02 19.45
C LEU A 159 12.89 12.55 19.02
N LYS A 160 11.78 11.86 19.32
CA LYS A 160 11.55 10.48 18.88
C LYS A 160 11.58 10.32 17.34
N TYR A 161 11.29 11.40 16.62
CA TYR A 161 11.36 11.47 15.15
C TYR A 161 12.06 12.78 14.76
N GLY A 162 12.99 12.72 13.80
CA GLY A 162 13.70 13.90 13.30
C GLY A 162 12.77 14.92 12.62
N HIS A 163 13.27 16.15 12.48
CA HIS A 163 12.52 17.26 11.90
C HIS A 163 12.28 17.06 10.40
N ARG A 164 11.22 17.70 9.88
CA ARG A 164 11.06 17.89 8.44
C ARG A 164 11.96 19.04 8.00
N PRO A 165 12.59 18.98 6.81
CA PRO A 165 13.45 20.05 6.31
C PRO A 165 12.69 21.36 6.21
N ASN A 166 13.31 22.43 6.70
CA ASN A 166 12.84 23.80 6.48
C ASN A 166 13.19 24.28 5.06
N PHE A 167 12.82 25.52 4.72
CA PHE A 167 12.99 26.05 3.37
C PHE A 167 14.46 26.12 2.92
N GLU A 168 15.38 26.52 3.79
CA GLU A 168 16.80 26.62 3.46
C GLU A 168 17.44 25.23 3.32
N GLN A 169 17.09 24.29 4.21
CA GLN A 169 17.52 22.89 4.12
C GLN A 169 17.03 22.21 2.83
N LEU A 170 15.83 22.54 2.35
CA LEU A 170 15.34 22.03 1.06
C LEU A 170 16.17 22.53 -0.12
N LYS A 171 16.60 23.79 -0.11
CA LYS A 171 17.49 24.33 -1.15
C LYS A 171 18.86 23.66 -1.11
N GLU A 172 19.43 23.53 0.08
CA GLU A 172 20.75 22.91 0.27
C GLU A 172 20.76 21.44 -0.17
N LEU A 173 19.72 20.69 0.21
CA LEU A 173 19.54 19.29 -0.19
C LEU A 173 19.06 19.14 -1.64
N LYS A 174 18.75 20.25 -2.33
CA LYS A 174 18.21 20.26 -3.69
C LYS A 174 16.94 19.40 -3.83
N LEU A 175 16.04 19.57 -2.87
CA LEU A 175 14.79 18.83 -2.76
C LEU A 175 13.59 19.75 -2.94
N SER A 176 12.63 19.31 -3.74
CA SER A 176 11.31 19.92 -3.83
C SER A 176 10.30 19.15 -2.98
N ARG A 177 9.47 19.85 -2.22
CA ARG A 177 8.37 19.24 -1.44
C ARG A 177 7.10 19.20 -2.29
N VAL A 178 6.61 18.00 -2.56
CA VAL A 178 5.37 17.77 -3.31
C VAL A 178 4.30 17.26 -2.36
N LYS A 179 3.11 17.87 -2.42
CA LYS A 179 1.92 17.41 -1.70
C LYS A 179 0.98 16.70 -2.66
N GLY A 180 0.36 15.63 -2.20
CA GLY A 180 -0.61 14.88 -2.98
C GLY A 180 -1.66 14.20 -2.11
N LYS A 181 -2.72 13.73 -2.74
CA LYS A 181 -3.75 12.96 -2.06
C LYS A 181 -3.32 11.51 -1.94
N GLN A 182 -3.59 10.91 -0.79
CA GLN A 182 -3.59 9.46 -0.61
C GLN A 182 -5.02 9.03 -0.32
N PHE A 183 -5.59 8.27 -1.25
CA PHE A 183 -6.99 7.88 -1.24
C PHE A 183 -7.18 6.59 -0.46
N ARG A 184 -8.31 6.49 0.27
CA ARG A 184 -8.71 5.30 1.02
C ARG A 184 -9.74 4.53 0.22
N TYR A 185 -9.57 3.22 0.16
CA TYR A 185 -10.56 2.31 -0.39
C TYR A 185 -10.81 1.18 0.59
N ILE A 186 -12.07 0.76 0.70
CA ILE A 186 -12.48 -0.31 1.62
C ILE A 186 -13.50 -1.24 0.97
N TYR A 187 -13.37 -2.53 1.24
CA TYR A 187 -14.22 -3.57 0.70
C TYR A 187 -14.86 -4.39 1.84
N PRO A 188 -16.20 -4.42 1.93
CA PRO A 188 -16.97 -5.30 2.81
C PRO A 188 -16.75 -6.79 2.55
N MET A 189 -16.38 -7.56 3.57
CA MET A 189 -16.22 -9.01 3.42
C MET A 189 -17.54 -9.76 3.49
N SER A 190 -18.54 -9.24 4.19
CA SER A 190 -19.91 -9.75 4.23
C SER A 190 -20.86 -8.92 3.35
N LYS A 191 -21.94 -9.56 2.88
CA LYS A 191 -23.06 -8.88 2.17
C LYS A 191 -24.15 -8.37 3.11
N LYS A 192 -24.12 -8.74 4.40
CA LYS A 192 -25.12 -8.33 5.40
C LYS A 192 -24.67 -7.05 6.08
N TYR A 193 -25.45 -6.00 5.90
CA TYR A 193 -25.55 -4.84 6.79
C TYR A 193 -27.01 -4.72 7.20
#